data_AF-A0A7C3LRB8-F1
#
_entry.id   AF-A0A7C3LRB8-F1
#
_cell.length_a   1.000
_cell.length_b   1.000
_cell.length_c   1.000
_cell.angle_alpha   90.00
_cell.angle_beta   90.00
_cell.angle_gamma   90.00
#
_symmetry.space_group_name_H-M   'P 1'
#
loop_
_entity.id
_entity.type
_entity.pdbx_description
1 polymer ?
#
loop_
_entity_poly.entity_id
_entity_poly.type
_entity_poly.pdbx_seq_one_letter_code
_entity_poly.pdbx_strand_id
1 'polypeptide(L)'
;MKSSENERKITGCLTYGAYTRIPLTQTMDRPIFSDRTSAGDFLARKILETGKIFDVVLGLARGGVPVAVPVAKSLHIPLFPMIARKIGAPWEKELALGALSENGGLYWNR
;
A
#
# COMPACT_ATOMS: atom_id res chain seq x y z
N MET A 1 33.85 3.21 32.59
CA MET A 1 33.97 1.91 31.90
C MET A 1 32.70 1.76 31.05
N LYS A 2 32.53 2.63 30.05
CA LYS A 2 32.94 2.52 28.63
C LYS A 2 32.27 1.36 27.87
N SER A 3 31.73 1.75 26.71
CA SER A 3 31.31 0.99 25.51
C SER A 3 30.12 0.03 25.70
N SER A 4 29.10 -0.01 24.84
CA SER A 4 29.00 0.42 23.42
C SER A 4 27.51 0.46 23.05
N GLU A 5 26.93 1.55 22.55
CA GLU A 5 27.15 2.11 21.21
C GLU A 5 26.59 1.17 20.13
N ASN A 6 25.30 1.31 19.80
CA ASN A 6 24.76 0.80 18.54
C ASN A 6 23.57 1.62 18.02
N GLU A 7 23.59 2.93 18.24
CA GLU A 7 22.90 3.89 17.37
C GLU A 7 23.69 3.99 16.06
N ARG A 8 23.55 2.98 15.20
CA ARG A 8 24.02 3.13 13.82
C ARG A 8 23.06 4.08 13.11
N LYS A 9 23.43 5.36 13.16
CA LYS A 9 23.13 6.35 12.14
C LYS A 9 23.36 5.71 10.77
N ILE A 10 22.30 5.24 10.13
CA ILE A 10 22.34 4.92 8.71
C ILE A 10 22.27 6.25 7.96
N THR A 11 23.36 7.00 8.00
CA THR A 11 23.64 8.09 7.06
C THR A 11 24.13 7.46 5.75
N GLY A 12 23.28 6.64 5.15
CA GLY A 12 23.54 5.93 3.90
C GLY A 12 22.80 6.60 2.76
N CYS A 13 23.50 7.41 1.98
CA CYS A 13 23.03 7.94 0.72
C CYS A 13 22.85 6.77 -0.27
N LEU A 14 21.61 6.31 -0.47
CA LEU A 14 21.29 5.48 -1.63
C LEU A 14 20.99 6.43 -2.80
N THR A 15 21.94 6.53 -3.72
CA THR A 15 21.77 7.23 -5.00
C THR A 15 20.79 6.45 -5.88
N TYR A 16 19.49 6.64 -5.66
CA TYR A 16 18.48 6.36 -6.67
C TYR A 16 18.31 7.63 -7.51
N GLY A 17 18.60 7.50 -8.80
CA GLY A 17 18.83 8.61 -9.72
C GLY A 17 17.80 9.75 -9.66
N ALA A 18 18.33 10.97 -9.79
CA ALA A 18 17.74 12.17 -10.40
C ALA A 18 16.30 12.59 -10.05
N TYR A 19 15.69 12.12 -8.96
CA TYR A 19 14.45 12.72 -8.46
C TYR A 19 14.77 13.78 -7.40
N THR A 20 14.25 14.98 -7.63
CA THR A 20 14.56 16.26 -7.00
C THR A 20 14.48 16.27 -5.48
N ARG A 21 15.36 17.07 -4.86
CA ARG A 21 15.48 17.41 -3.43
C ARG A 21 14.11 17.63 -2.76
N ILE A 22 13.59 16.59 -2.12
CA ILE A 22 12.59 16.72 -1.05
C ILE A 22 13.37 16.62 0.27
N PRO A 23 13.28 17.60 1.18
CA PRO A 23 13.92 17.48 2.49
C PRO A 23 13.33 16.27 3.24
N LEU A 24 14.15 15.25 3.50
CA LEU A 24 13.80 13.98 4.16
C LEU A 24 13.48 14.13 5.66
N THR A 25 13.17 15.32 6.15
CA THR A 25 13.08 15.62 7.58
C THR A 25 11.79 15.11 8.26
N GLN A 26 10.84 14.53 7.51
CA GLN A 26 9.55 14.08 8.07
C GLN A 26 9.06 12.68 7.65
N THR A 27 9.93 11.77 7.19
CA THR A 27 9.48 10.42 6.74
C THR A 27 9.87 9.25 7.66
N MET A 28 10.62 9.48 8.73
CA MET A 28 11.26 8.37 9.48
C MET A 28 10.49 7.97 10.75
N ASP A 29 9.25 7.52 10.56
CA ASP A 29 8.66 6.45 11.39
C ASP A 29 7.82 5.48 10.53
N ARG A 30 8.21 5.35 9.26
CA ARG A 30 7.57 4.41 8.32
C ARG A 30 8.41 3.14 8.29
N PRO A 31 7.90 2.01 8.81
CA PRO A 31 8.65 0.75 8.76
C PRO A 31 8.94 0.37 7.30
N ILE A 32 10.19 -0.01 7.04
CA ILE A 32 10.56 -0.63 5.77
C ILE A 32 10.14 -2.11 5.86
N PHE A 33 9.25 -2.53 4.97
CA PHE A 33 8.81 -3.93 4.90
C PHE A 33 9.73 -4.73 3.97
N SER A 34 10.09 -5.94 4.39
CA SER A 34 10.90 -6.86 3.59
C SER A 34 10.16 -7.39 2.37
N ASP A 35 8.84 -7.48 2.47
CA ASP A 35 7.97 -8.08 1.46
C ASP A 35 6.51 -7.60 1.67
N ARG A 36 5.64 -7.96 0.74
CA ARG A 36 4.23 -7.54 0.79
C ARG A 36 3.44 -8.22 1.91
N THR A 37 3.84 -9.42 2.32
CA THR A 37 3.18 -10.17 3.40
C THR A 37 3.45 -9.50 4.73
N SER A 38 4.72 -9.14 5.02
CA SER A 38 5.08 -8.41 6.24
C SER A 38 4.40 -7.03 6.34
N ALA A 39 4.23 -6.35 5.21
CA ALA A 39 3.41 -5.14 5.13
C ALA A 39 1.93 -5.42 5.47
N GLY A 40 1.39 -6.53 4.98
CA GLY A 40 0.03 -6.99 5.26
C GLY A 40 -0.19 -7.35 6.73
N ASP A 41 0.75 -8.06 7.35
CA ASP A 41 0.70 -8.41 8.77
C ASP A 41 0.69 -7.16 9.65
N PHE A 42 1.52 -6.18 9.31
CA PHE A 42 1.54 -4.88 10.00
C PHE A 42 0.21 -4.14 9.83
N LEU A 43 -0.32 -4.10 8.60
CA LEU A 43 -1.62 -3.48 8.31
C LEU A 43 -2.76 -4.16 9.08
N ALA A 44 -2.76 -5.49 9.15
CA ALA A 44 -3.76 -6.26 9.87
C ALA A 44 -3.81 -5.87 11.36
N ARG A 45 -2.65 -5.75 12.01
CA ARG A 45 -2.56 -5.28 13.41
C ARG A 45 -3.15 -3.88 13.56
N LYS A 46 -2.82 -2.96 12.67
CA LYS A 46 -3.38 -1.60 12.69
C LYS A 46 -4.88 -1.56 12.48
N ILE A 47 -5.43 -2.41 11.62
CA ILE A 47 -6.88 -2.50 11.42
C ILE A 47 -7.56 -3.04 12.68
N LEU A 48 -7.02 -4.09 13.31
CA LEU A 48 -7.55 -4.64 14.56
C LEU A 48 -7.56 -3.61 15.70
N GLU A 49 -6.52 -2.77 15.80
CA GLU A 49 -6.45 -1.66 16.77
C GLU A 49 -7.60 -0.65 16.61
N THR A 50 -8.21 -0.54 15.42
CA THR A 50 -9.33 0.40 15.22
C THR A 50 -10.64 -0.06 15.87
N GLY A 51 -10.76 -1.33 16.25
CA GLY A 51 -11.98 -1.91 16.82
C GLY A 51 -13.19 -1.92 15.88
N LYS A 52 -13.00 -1.62 14.59
CA LYS A 52 -14.06 -1.63 13.58
C LYS A 52 -14.32 -3.05 13.09
N ILE A 53 -15.57 -3.29 12.71
CA ILE A 53 -16.01 -4.53 12.07
C ILE A 53 -15.96 -4.35 10.56
N PHE A 54 -15.48 -5.36 9.87
CA PHE A 54 -15.40 -5.42 8.42
C PHE A 54 -15.98 -6.76 7.95
N ASP A 55 -16.72 -6.75 6.86
CA ASP A 55 -17.34 -7.97 6.32
C ASP A 55 -16.49 -8.65 5.24
N VAL A 56 -15.64 -7.88 4.56
CA VAL A 56 -14.88 -8.33 3.40
C VAL A 56 -13.56 -7.56 3.24
N VAL A 57 -12.54 -8.25 2.75
CA VAL A 57 -11.31 -7.63 2.25
C VAL A 57 -11.30 -7.69 0.72
N LEU A 58 -11.04 -6.54 0.08
CA LEU A 58 -10.84 -6.46 -1.38
C LEU A 58 -9.36 -6.19 -1.69
N GLY A 59 -8.72 -7.12 -2.38
CA GLY A 59 -7.32 -7.01 -2.79
C GLY A 59 -7.20 -6.53 -4.24
N LEU A 60 -6.73 -5.30 -4.46
CA LEU A 60 -6.51 -4.80 -5.83
C LEU A 60 -5.35 -5.54 -6.51
N ALA A 61 -5.63 -6.10 -7.69
CA ALA A 61 -4.65 -6.85 -8.45
C ALA A 61 -3.58 -5.95 -9.09
N ARG A 62 -2.34 -6.41 -9.27
CA ARG A 62 -1.76 -7.68 -8.77
C ARG A 62 -1.07 -7.52 -7.41
N GLY A 63 -0.58 -6.31 -7.11
CA GLY A 63 0.29 -6.04 -5.97
C GLY A 63 -0.44 -5.92 -4.62
N GLY A 64 -1.73 -5.57 -4.60
CA GLY A 64 -2.51 -5.44 -3.38
C GLY A 64 -2.94 -6.78 -2.79
N VAL A 65 -3.10 -7.82 -3.63
CA VAL A 65 -3.55 -9.15 -3.19
C VAL A 65 -2.59 -9.77 -2.15
N PRO A 66 -1.26 -9.81 -2.35
CA PRO A 66 -0.35 -10.34 -1.34
C PRO A 66 -0.37 -9.59 0.01
N VAL A 67 -0.74 -8.31 0.01
CA VAL A 67 -0.88 -7.51 1.24
C VAL A 67 -2.24 -7.79 1.91
N ALA A 68 -3.29 -8.02 1.12
CA ALA A 68 -4.65 -8.27 1.59
C ALA A 68 -4.83 -9.66 2.22
N VAL A 69 -4.04 -10.67 1.80
CA VAL A 69 -4.11 -12.04 2.34
C VAL A 69 -3.88 -12.09 3.85
N PRO A 70 -2.80 -11.54 4.42
CA PRO A 70 -2.62 -11.45 5.87
C PRO A 70 -3.78 -10.77 6.60
N VAL A 71 -4.30 -9.67 6.04
CA VAL A 71 -5.39 -8.89 6.63
C VAL A 71 -6.66 -9.73 6.74
N ALA A 72 -7.06 -10.41 5.66
CA ALA A 72 -8.23 -11.27 5.66
C ALA A 72 -8.10 -12.44 6.64
N LYS A 73 -6.89 -13.03 6.74
CA LYS A 73 -6.60 -14.09 7.70
C LYS A 73 -6.72 -13.61 9.15
N SER A 74 -6.16 -12.46 9.49
CA SER A 74 -6.23 -11.93 10.86
C SER A 74 -7.66 -11.53 11.25
N LEU A 75 -8.44 -10.99 10.31
CA LEU A 75 -9.82 -10.59 10.54
C LEU A 75 -10.81 -11.78 10.46
N HIS A 76 -10.39 -12.93 9.94
CA HIS A 76 -11.24 -14.11 9.70
C HIS A 76 -12.44 -13.82 8.78
N ILE A 77 -12.22 -13.01 7.74
CA ILE A 77 -13.27 -12.60 6.78
C ILE A 77 -12.85 -12.94 5.34
N PRO A 78 -13.82 -13.07 4.41
CA PRO A 78 -13.52 -13.40 3.03
C PRO A 78 -12.64 -12.34 2.34
N LEU A 79 -11.76 -12.82 1.46
CA LEU A 79 -10.93 -12.02 0.57
C LEU A 79 -11.39 -12.19 -0.87
N PHE A 80 -11.58 -11.09 -1.60
CA PHE A 80 -11.78 -11.13 -3.04
C PHE A 80 -10.71 -10.31 -3.78
N PRO A 81 -10.06 -10.88 -4.81
CA PRO A 81 -9.24 -10.10 -5.72
C PRO A 81 -10.11 -9.26 -6.64
N MET A 82 -9.78 -7.97 -6.80
CA MET A 82 -10.52 -7.03 -7.66
C MET A 82 -9.59 -6.45 -8.74
N ILE A 83 -10.11 -6.29 -9.95
CA ILE A 83 -9.38 -5.74 -11.10
C ILE A 83 -10.14 -4.52 -11.63
N ALA A 84 -9.64 -3.35 -11.29
CA ALA A 84 -10.15 -2.10 -11.85
C ALA A 84 -9.20 -1.55 -12.91
N ARG A 85 -9.75 -1.01 -14.00
CA ARG A 85 -9.02 -0.22 -15.00
C ARG A 85 -9.61 1.18 -15.08
N LYS A 86 -8.75 2.19 -14.97
CA LYS A 86 -9.11 3.58 -15.30
C LYS A 86 -9.44 3.69 -16.79
N ILE A 87 -10.53 4.39 -17.10
CA ILE A 87 -10.86 4.85 -18.45
C ILE A 87 -10.22 6.24 -18.58
N GLY A 88 -9.12 6.32 -19.32
CA GLY A 88 -8.40 7.57 -19.56
C GLY A 88 -9.06 8.40 -20.65
N ALA A 89 -8.82 9.71 -20.65
CA ALA A 89 -9.19 10.55 -21.79
C ALA A 89 -8.22 10.32 -22.97
N PRO A 90 -8.71 10.23 -24.22
CA PRO A 90 -7.84 10.11 -25.40
C PRO A 90 -6.83 11.26 -25.55
N TRP A 91 -7.19 12.45 -25.07
CA TRP A 91 -6.40 13.67 -25.20
C TRP A 91 -5.55 14.01 -23.98
N GLU A 92 -5.79 13.39 -22.82
CA GLU A 92 -5.06 13.67 -21.58
C GLU A 92 -4.93 12.40 -20.74
N LYS A 93 -3.70 11.88 -20.63
CA LYS A 93 -3.42 10.58 -20.02
C LYS A 93 -3.68 10.58 -18.52
N GLU A 94 -3.49 11.73 -17.87
CA GLU A 94 -3.71 11.88 -16.43
C GLU A 94 -5.20 12.02 -16.07
N LEU A 95 -6.04 12.48 -17.02
CA LEU A 95 -7.48 12.61 -16.81
C LEU A 95 -8.19 11.25 -16.84
N ALA A 96 -8.97 10.96 -15.80
CA ALA A 96 -9.84 9.78 -15.72
C ALA A 96 -11.27 10.18 -16.08
N LEU A 97 -11.78 9.66 -17.20
CA LEU A 97 -13.17 9.77 -17.59
C LEU A 97 -14.07 8.83 -16.77
N GLY A 98 -13.51 7.72 -16.30
CA GLY A 98 -14.25 6.72 -15.56
C GLY A 98 -13.40 5.53 -15.12
N ALA A 99 -14.08 4.44 -14.75
CA ALA A 99 -13.48 3.17 -14.38
C ALA A 99 -14.31 1.98 -14.91
N LEU A 100 -13.61 0.89 -15.22
CA LEU A 100 -14.19 -0.39 -15.60
C LEU A 100 -13.76 -1.46 -14.58
N SER A 101 -14.71 -2.27 -14.11
CA SER A 101 -14.43 -3.43 -13.26
C SER A 101 -14.40 -4.76 -14.02
N GLU A 102 -13.88 -5.80 -13.38
CA GLU A 102 -13.85 -7.17 -13.93
C GLU A 102 -15.24 -7.71 -14.31
N ASN A 103 -16.30 -7.23 -13.68
CA ASN A 103 -17.67 -7.68 -13.93
C ASN A 103 -18.36 -6.92 -15.08
N GLY A 104 -17.60 -6.13 -15.85
CA GLY A 104 -18.16 -5.25 -16.88
C GLY A 104 -18.86 -4.00 -16.34
N GLY A 105 -18.74 -3.73 -15.04
CA GLY A 105 -19.30 -2.54 -14.41
C GLY A 105 -18.57 -1.28 -14.90
N LEU A 106 -19.31 -0.36 -15.51
CA LEU A 106 -18.77 0.90 -16.02
C LEU A 106 -19.22 2.05 -15.12
N TYR A 107 -18.24 2.78 -14.61
CA TYR A 107 -18.44 3.97 -13.79
C TYR A 107 -17.91 5.20 -14.54
N TRP A 108 -18.72 6.26 -14.60
CA TRP A 108 -18.33 7.51 -15.24
C TRP A 108 -18.17 8.63 -14.20
N ASN A 109 -17.11 9.43 -14.34
CA ASN A 109 -16.90 10.59 -13.50
C ASN A 109 -17.75 11.76 -14.03
N ARG A 110 -18.80 12.14 -13.30
CA ARG A 110 -19.74 13.22 -13.67
C ARG A 110 -19.32 14.55 -13.06
#